data_AF-A0A2G2YVM1-F1
#
_entry.id   AF-A0A2G2YVM1-F1
#
_cell.length_a   1.000
_cell.length_b   1.000
_cell.length_c   1.000
_cell.angle_alpha   90.00
_cell.angle_beta   90.00
_cell.angle_gamma   90.00
#
_symmetry.space_group_name_H-M   'P 1'
#
loop_
_entity.id
_entity.type
_entity.pdbx_description
1 polymer ?
#
loop_
_entity_poly.entity_id
_entity_poly.type
_entity_poly.pdbx_seq_one_letter_code
_entity_poly.pdbx_strand_id
1 'polypeptide(L)'
;MSFMDQDESWSLFKSAALPSEALPFEFETTGQEIAEKCQGLPVIIVVAAGLLKSKKAIEDWENIAKDVKSFVTNDPDELCSHMLGLSYNHMTRDLKACLLHFGFFPEDSEIPAKKLMRSWIAEGFLQLENDLEGEAEKCLQELVDRCLVLISKKSRDGTKIRSCKYHELNRGPGRDEHSRTVKARGALCLSDRGVSGLHGSKCSSRPGPGSGRDK
;
A
#
# COMPACT_ATOMS: atom_id res chain seq x y z
N MET A 1 -5.85 -15.95 14.75
CA MET A 1 -6.23 -14.52 14.77
C MET A 1 -7.65 -14.45 15.30
N SER A 2 -7.94 -13.57 16.25
CA SER A 2 -9.33 -13.28 16.64
C SER A 2 -9.91 -12.29 15.64
N PHE A 3 -11.09 -12.59 15.12
CA PHE A 3 -11.86 -11.67 14.30
C PHE A 3 -12.61 -10.69 15.21
N MET A 4 -12.62 -9.42 14.82
CA MET A 4 -13.44 -8.40 15.47
C MET A 4 -14.91 -8.58 15.08
N ASP A 5 -15.82 -8.28 16.00
CA ASP A 5 -17.22 -8.14 15.64
C ASP A 5 -17.46 -6.86 14.81
N GLN A 6 -18.71 -6.64 14.41
CA GLN A 6 -19.05 -5.52 13.53
C GLN A 6 -18.89 -4.16 14.20
N ASP A 7 -19.21 -4.05 15.49
CA ASP A 7 -19.11 -2.81 16.25
C ASP A 7 -17.64 -2.46 16.55
N GLU A 8 -16.85 -3.47 16.91
CA GLU A 8 -15.39 -3.37 17.07
C GLU A 8 -14.72 -2.97 15.75
N SER A 9 -15.12 -3.60 14.65
CA SER A 9 -14.58 -3.31 13.31
C SER A 9 -14.88 -1.89 12.88
N TRP A 10 -16.12 -1.43 13.07
CA TRP A 10 -16.52 -0.07 12.77
C TRP A 10 -15.82 0.96 13.66
N SER A 11 -15.68 0.66 14.95
CA SER A 11 -14.95 1.51 15.91
C SER A 11 -13.49 1.68 15.50
N LEU A 12 -12.81 0.58 15.16
CA LEU A 12 -11.44 0.60 14.65
C LEU A 12 -11.34 1.41 13.35
N PHE A 13 -12.24 1.16 12.41
CA PHE A 13 -12.26 1.87 11.13
C PHE A 13 -12.35 3.39 11.33
N LYS A 14 -13.31 3.86 12.14
CA LYS A 14 -13.46 5.30 12.44
C LYS A 14 -12.19 5.89 13.05
N SER A 15 -11.62 5.20 14.04
CA SER A 15 -10.40 5.67 14.71
C SER A 15 -9.20 5.76 13.79
N ALA A 16 -9.11 4.87 12.79
CA ALA A 16 -8.03 4.85 11.80
C ALA A 16 -8.24 5.88 10.69
N ALA A 17 -9.48 6.06 10.22
CA ALA A 17 -9.82 6.98 9.14
C ALA A 17 -9.70 8.45 9.59
N LEU A 18 -10.15 8.76 10.82
CA LEU A 18 -10.10 10.10 11.40
C LEU A 18 -9.71 10.06 12.88
N PRO A 19 -8.40 10.12 13.20
CA PRO A 19 -7.91 10.00 14.58
C PRO A 19 -8.32 11.15 15.53
N SER A 20 -8.80 12.29 15.02
CA SER A 20 -9.03 13.51 15.80
C SER A 20 -10.37 14.21 15.54
N GLU A 21 -11.20 13.69 14.63
CA GLU A 21 -12.46 14.32 14.22
C GLU A 21 -13.57 13.27 14.11
N ALA A 22 -14.80 13.67 14.38
CA ALA A 22 -15.95 12.81 14.10
C ALA A 22 -16.10 12.69 12.57
N LEU A 23 -16.25 11.46 12.08
CA LEU A 23 -16.55 11.21 10.68
C LEU A 23 -17.90 11.88 10.34
N PRO A 24 -17.96 12.75 9.31
CA PRO A 24 -19.24 13.36 8.94
C PRO A 24 -20.25 12.28 8.57
N PHE A 25 -21.52 12.51 8.93
CA PHE A 25 -22.60 11.52 8.77
C PHE A 25 -22.74 10.98 7.34
N GLU A 26 -22.45 11.82 6.34
CA GLU A 26 -22.48 11.42 4.93
C GLU A 26 -21.49 10.28 4.59
N PHE A 27 -20.38 10.16 5.31
CA PHE A 27 -19.40 9.10 5.13
C PHE A 27 -19.65 7.87 6.01
N GLU A 28 -20.51 7.96 7.03
CA GLU A 28 -20.72 6.86 7.99
C GLU A 28 -21.28 5.62 7.31
N THR A 29 -22.33 5.77 6.49
CA THR A 29 -22.97 4.65 5.78
C THR A 29 -21.95 3.92 4.89
N THR A 30 -21.25 4.66 4.03
CA THR A 30 -20.25 4.10 3.11
C THR A 30 -19.07 3.48 3.88
N GLY A 31 -18.63 4.10 4.97
CA GLY A 31 -17.57 3.59 5.82
C GLY A 31 -17.95 2.27 6.50
N GLN A 32 -19.18 2.15 7.02
CA GLN A 32 -19.68 0.92 7.63
C GLN A 32 -19.69 -0.23 6.63
N GLU A 33 -20.18 0.00 5.41
CA GLU A 33 -20.19 -1.00 4.36
C GLU A 33 -18.78 -1.50 4.00
N ILE A 34 -17.78 -0.62 4.00
CA ILE A 34 -16.38 -1.00 3.76
C ILE A 34 -15.83 -1.80 4.94
N ALA A 35 -16.11 -1.39 6.18
CA ALA A 35 -15.68 -2.09 7.39
C ALA A 35 -16.26 -3.52 7.45
N GLU A 36 -17.53 -3.70 7.10
CA GLU A 36 -18.16 -5.03 6.98
C GLU A 36 -17.41 -5.94 6.02
N LYS A 37 -16.97 -5.40 4.87
CA LYS A 37 -16.23 -6.17 3.87
C LYS A 37 -14.82 -6.56 4.29
N CYS A 38 -14.30 -5.96 5.36
CA CYS A 38 -13.01 -6.34 5.94
C CYS A 38 -13.09 -7.60 6.83
N GLN A 39 -14.29 -8.17 7.03
CA GLN A 39 -14.51 -9.45 7.72
C GLN A 39 -13.89 -9.52 9.12
N GLY A 40 -13.86 -8.40 9.85
CA GLY A 40 -13.30 -8.37 11.21
C GLY A 40 -11.78 -8.51 11.28
N LEU A 41 -11.06 -8.37 10.16
CA LEU A 41 -9.59 -8.45 10.12
C LEU A 41 -8.96 -7.07 10.38
N PRO A 42 -8.29 -6.86 11.54
CA PRO A 42 -7.82 -5.53 11.93
C PRO A 42 -6.87 -4.89 10.92
N VAL A 43 -5.95 -5.67 10.36
CA VAL A 43 -5.01 -5.21 9.33
C VAL A 43 -5.75 -4.65 8.11
N ILE A 44 -6.79 -5.35 7.66
CA ILE A 44 -7.53 -4.97 6.46
C ILE A 44 -8.38 -3.73 6.72
N ILE A 45 -9.01 -3.65 7.89
CA ILE A 45 -9.77 -2.47 8.34
C ILE A 45 -8.89 -1.21 8.30
N VAL A 46 -7.67 -1.30 8.84
CA VAL A 46 -6.78 -0.13 8.91
C VAL A 46 -6.24 0.25 7.52
N VAL A 47 -5.96 -0.72 6.64
CA VAL A 47 -5.60 -0.43 5.23
C VAL A 47 -6.74 0.28 4.49
N ALA A 48 -7.98 -0.19 4.68
CA ALA A 48 -9.16 0.42 4.07
C ALA A 48 -9.39 1.85 4.56
N ALA A 49 -9.34 2.05 5.88
CA ALA A 49 -9.46 3.37 6.50
C ALA A 49 -8.34 4.33 6.02
N GLY A 50 -7.10 3.82 5.93
CA GLY A 50 -5.95 4.57 5.44
C GLY A 50 -6.06 5.01 3.98
N LEU A 51 -6.60 4.15 3.11
CA LEU A 51 -6.91 4.49 1.72
C LEU A 51 -7.90 5.66 1.63
N LEU A 52 -8.87 5.73 2.53
CA LEU A 52 -9.92 6.76 2.53
C LEU A 52 -9.50 8.06 3.20
N LYS A 53 -8.48 8.04 4.05
CA LYS A 53 -8.03 9.20 4.82
C LYS A 53 -7.57 10.39 3.95
N SER A 54 -7.07 10.14 2.74
CA SER A 54 -6.72 11.21 1.79
C SER A 54 -7.87 11.63 0.87
N LYS A 55 -9.06 11.04 1.02
CA LYS A 55 -10.25 11.30 0.19
C LYS A 55 -11.23 12.22 0.92
N LYS A 56 -11.50 13.37 0.31
CA LYS A 56 -12.37 14.42 0.88
C LYS A 56 -13.78 14.41 0.29
N ALA A 57 -13.97 13.80 -0.88
CA ALA A 57 -15.24 13.77 -1.58
C ALA A 57 -15.96 12.45 -1.27
N ILE A 58 -17.28 12.50 -1.03
CA ILE A 58 -18.07 11.29 -0.79
C ILE A 58 -18.07 10.37 -2.01
N GLU A 59 -17.98 10.92 -3.22
CA GLU A 59 -17.90 10.17 -4.47
C GLU A 59 -16.65 9.30 -4.53
N ASP A 60 -15.52 9.76 -3.95
CA ASP A 60 -14.30 8.94 -3.84
C ASP A 60 -14.54 7.72 -2.96
N TRP A 61 -15.22 7.91 -1.82
CA TRP A 61 -15.56 6.84 -0.89
C TRP A 61 -16.52 5.83 -1.53
N GLU A 62 -17.55 6.31 -2.24
CA GLU A 62 -18.50 5.45 -2.94
C GLU A 62 -17.82 4.63 -4.04
N ASN A 63 -16.87 5.21 -4.78
CA ASN A 63 -16.12 4.51 -5.80
C ASN A 63 -15.22 3.43 -5.19
N ILE A 64 -14.51 3.75 -4.11
CA ILE A 64 -13.73 2.75 -3.36
C ILE A 64 -14.64 1.66 -2.80
N ALA A 65 -15.81 2.00 -2.25
CA ALA A 65 -16.77 1.03 -1.75
C ALA A 65 -17.23 0.06 -2.86
N LYS A 66 -17.46 0.54 -4.08
CA LYS A 66 -17.78 -0.31 -5.24
C LYS A 66 -16.63 -1.28 -5.55
N ASP A 67 -15.39 -0.79 -5.56
CA ASP A 67 -14.21 -1.63 -5.80
C ASP A 67 -14.04 -2.70 -4.72
N VAL A 68 -14.21 -2.35 -3.45
CA VAL A 68 -14.17 -3.28 -2.32
C VAL A 68 -15.29 -4.31 -2.41
N LYS A 69 -16.53 -3.89 -2.70
CA LYS A 69 -17.70 -4.78 -2.81
C LYS A 69 -17.64 -5.73 -4.01
N SER A 70 -16.94 -5.34 -5.07
CA SER A 70 -16.81 -6.16 -6.29
C SER A 70 -15.98 -7.43 -6.07
N PHE A 71 -15.14 -7.44 -5.03
CA PHE A 71 -14.28 -8.56 -4.69
C PHE A 71 -14.89 -9.40 -3.57
N VAL A 72 -15.14 -10.67 -3.86
CA VAL A 72 -15.73 -11.62 -2.91
C VAL A 72 -14.77 -12.80 -2.75
N THR A 73 -14.22 -12.94 -1.55
CA THR A 73 -13.42 -14.10 -1.15
C THR A 73 -13.65 -14.39 0.34
N ASN A 74 -13.45 -15.64 0.73
CA ASN A 74 -13.39 -16.05 2.14
C ASN A 74 -11.95 -16.30 2.58
N ASP A 75 -10.97 -16.12 1.68
CA ASP A 75 -9.55 -16.26 2.00
C ASP A 75 -9.01 -14.92 2.52
N PRO A 76 -8.57 -14.85 3.80
CA PRO A 76 -8.00 -13.65 4.39
C PRO A 76 -6.79 -13.09 3.64
N ASP A 77 -5.95 -13.96 3.04
CA ASP A 77 -4.74 -13.56 2.35
C ASP A 77 -5.07 -12.94 0.98
N GLU A 78 -6.08 -13.48 0.30
CA GLU A 78 -6.61 -12.89 -0.93
C GLU A 78 -7.28 -11.54 -0.67
N LEU A 79 -8.08 -11.43 0.41
CA LEU A 79 -8.71 -10.18 0.81
C LEU A 79 -7.68 -9.11 1.17
N CYS A 80 -6.64 -9.49 1.93
CA CYS A 80 -5.54 -8.60 2.26
C CYS A 80 -4.81 -8.13 1.01
N SER A 81 -4.47 -9.05 0.10
CA SER A 81 -3.81 -8.75 -1.17
C SER A 81 -4.65 -7.80 -2.04
N HIS A 82 -5.97 -8.03 -2.12
CA HIS A 82 -6.90 -7.17 -2.85
C HIS A 82 -6.93 -5.75 -2.28
N MET A 83 -7.06 -5.61 -0.96
CA MET A 83 -7.11 -4.31 -0.30
C MET A 83 -5.80 -3.52 -0.42
N LEU A 84 -4.65 -4.20 -0.34
CA LEU A 84 -3.35 -3.60 -0.63
C LEU A 84 -3.23 -3.18 -2.10
N GLY A 85 -3.75 -3.99 -3.02
CA GLY A 85 -3.85 -3.67 -4.45
C GLY A 85 -4.69 -2.42 -4.71
N LEU A 86 -5.86 -2.31 -4.08
CA LEU A 86 -6.69 -1.12 -4.14
C LEU A 86 -5.97 0.11 -3.58
N SER A 87 -5.32 -0.03 -2.42
CA SER A 87 -4.51 1.05 -1.84
C SER A 87 -3.48 1.56 -2.85
N TYR A 88 -2.73 0.65 -3.49
CA TYR A 88 -1.77 1.00 -4.54
C TYR A 88 -2.42 1.64 -5.77
N ASN A 89 -3.50 1.07 -6.30
CA ASN A 89 -4.14 1.55 -7.52
C ASN A 89 -4.65 2.98 -7.38
N HIS A 90 -5.21 3.31 -6.22
CA HIS A 90 -5.73 4.63 -5.85
C HIS A 90 -4.66 5.64 -5.41
N MET A 91 -3.37 5.37 -5.63
CA MET A 91 -2.30 6.34 -5.44
C MET A 91 -2.01 7.16 -6.70
N THR A 92 -1.55 8.40 -6.47
CA THR A 92 -0.94 9.23 -7.52
C THR A 92 0.36 8.60 -8.03
N ARG A 93 0.82 9.03 -9.20
CA ARG A 93 2.08 8.56 -9.79
C ARG A 93 3.27 8.83 -8.85
N ASP A 94 3.29 9.99 -8.24
CA ASP A 94 4.38 10.48 -7.39
C ASP A 94 4.47 9.63 -6.11
N LEU A 95 3.32 9.31 -5.51
CA LEU A 95 3.23 8.44 -4.32
C LEU A 95 3.66 7.00 -4.63
N LYS A 96 3.28 6.46 -5.81
CA LYS A 96 3.75 5.15 -6.28
C LYS A 96 5.26 5.12 -6.43
N ALA A 97 5.86 6.15 -7.03
CA ALA A 97 7.31 6.26 -7.17
C ALA A 97 8.01 6.30 -5.79
N CYS A 98 7.49 7.10 -4.86
CA CYS A 98 8.01 7.19 -3.50
C CYS A 98 7.93 5.85 -2.75
N LEU A 99 6.82 5.11 -2.90
CA LEU A 99 6.66 3.77 -2.33
C LEU A 99 7.66 2.77 -2.92
N LEU A 100 7.82 2.75 -4.24
CA LEU A 100 8.75 1.83 -4.92
C LEU A 100 10.21 2.09 -4.53
N HIS A 101 10.55 3.33 -4.21
CA HIS A 101 11.89 3.71 -3.77
C HIS A 101 12.33 3.01 -2.47
N PHE A 102 11.40 2.54 -1.63
CA PHE A 102 11.75 1.71 -0.47
C PHE A 102 12.47 0.42 -0.86
N GLY A 103 12.25 -0.10 -2.08
CA GLY A 103 12.92 -1.31 -2.58
C GLY A 103 14.43 -1.19 -2.76
N PHE A 104 14.99 0.03 -2.72
CA PHE A 104 16.45 0.26 -2.75
C PHE A 104 17.10 0.15 -1.37
N PHE A 105 16.32 0.16 -0.29
CA PHE A 105 16.83 0.02 1.07
C PHE A 105 16.88 -1.46 1.47
N PRO A 106 17.86 -1.86 2.31
CA PRO A 106 17.89 -3.21 2.85
C PRO A 106 16.58 -3.56 3.57
N GLU A 107 16.18 -4.82 3.47
CA GLU A 107 15.02 -5.35 4.20
C GLU A 107 15.16 -5.09 5.71
N ASP A 108 14.03 -4.75 6.34
CA ASP A 108 13.89 -4.43 7.77
C ASP A 108 14.79 -3.31 8.30
N SER A 109 15.45 -2.58 7.40
CA SER A 109 16.28 -1.44 7.79
C SER A 109 15.42 -0.26 8.21
N GLU A 110 15.78 0.31 9.35
CA GLU A 110 15.25 1.60 9.78
C GLU A 110 15.83 2.71 8.88
N ILE A 111 14.96 3.41 8.15
CA ILE A 111 15.33 4.47 7.21
C ILE A 111 15.13 5.83 7.87
N PRO A 112 16.16 6.69 7.96
CA PRO A 112 15.99 8.06 8.41
C PRO A 112 15.07 8.85 7.45
N ALA A 113 13.99 9.42 7.97
CA ALA A 113 12.96 10.08 7.15
C ALA A 113 13.53 11.22 6.31
N LYS A 114 14.43 12.04 6.90
CA LYS A 114 15.11 13.13 6.16
C LYS A 114 15.96 12.62 5.00
N LYS A 115 16.59 11.46 5.14
CA LYS A 115 17.40 10.87 4.06
C LYS A 115 16.50 10.37 2.93
N LEU A 116 15.41 9.70 3.30
CA LEU A 116 14.41 9.20 2.35
C LEU A 116 13.79 10.35 1.53
N MET A 117 13.29 11.38 2.20
CA MET A 117 12.66 12.55 1.55
C MET A 117 13.61 13.27 0.60
N ARG A 118 14.87 13.50 1.01
CA ARG A 118 15.89 14.10 0.13
C ARG A 118 16.17 13.25 -1.11
N SER A 119 16.10 11.93 -0.99
CA SER A 119 16.24 11.02 -2.13
C SER A 119 15.08 11.18 -3.10
N TRP A 120 13.84 11.22 -2.62
CA TRP A 120 12.67 11.44 -3.48
C TRP A 120 12.72 12.77 -4.23
N ILE A 121 13.20 13.82 -3.55
CA ILE A 121 13.43 15.13 -4.16
C ILE A 121 14.51 15.05 -5.24
N ALA A 122 15.65 14.41 -4.95
CA ALA A 122 16.76 14.28 -5.90
C ALA A 122 16.43 13.44 -7.14
N GLU A 123 15.61 12.40 -6.97
CA GLU A 123 15.10 11.55 -8.06
C GLU A 123 13.97 12.22 -8.87
N GLY A 124 13.45 13.37 -8.40
CA GLY A 124 12.39 14.10 -9.08
C GLY A 124 11.03 13.39 -9.04
N PHE A 125 10.75 12.58 -8.00
CA PHE A 125 9.47 11.89 -7.87
C PHE A 125 8.31 12.82 -7.50
N LEU A 126 8.63 13.96 -6.88
CA LEU A 126 7.65 14.93 -6.41
C LEU A 126 7.53 16.04 -7.44
N GLN A 127 6.30 16.51 -7.68
CA GLN A 127 6.08 17.66 -8.54
C GLN A 127 6.81 18.90 -8.00
N LEU A 128 7.38 19.67 -8.93
CA LEU A 128 8.02 20.95 -8.62
C LEU A 128 6.94 21.98 -8.27
N GLU A 129 6.45 21.90 -7.04
CA GLU A 129 5.83 23.03 -6.35
C GLU A 129 6.88 23.82 -5.56
N ASN A 130 6.48 24.95 -4.98
CA ASN A 130 7.39 25.83 -4.24
C ASN A 130 7.96 25.20 -2.95
N ASP A 131 7.36 24.11 -2.43
CA ASP A 131 7.75 23.46 -1.16
C ASP A 131 7.96 21.94 -1.31
N LEU A 132 9.09 21.55 -1.90
CA LEU A 132 9.45 20.14 -2.09
C LEU A 132 9.63 19.36 -0.77
N GLU A 133 10.06 20.02 0.31
CA GLU A 133 10.19 19.36 1.61
C GLU A 133 8.82 19.05 2.22
N GLY A 134 7.88 19.99 2.15
CA GLY A 134 6.49 19.80 2.57
C GLY A 134 5.79 18.71 1.76
N GLU A 135 5.97 18.67 0.44
CA GLU A 135 5.41 17.60 -0.41
C GLU A 135 5.99 16.23 -0.07
N ALA A 136 7.29 16.15 0.23
CA ALA A 136 7.92 14.91 0.67
C ALA A 136 7.36 14.43 2.02
N GLU A 137 7.13 15.36 2.96
CA GLU A 137 6.55 15.06 4.27
C GLU A 137 5.10 14.58 4.15
N LYS A 138 4.28 15.23 3.32
CA LYS A 138 2.91 14.79 2.99
C LYS A 138 2.89 13.41 2.36
N CYS A 139 3.77 13.16 1.40
CA CYS A 139 3.91 11.85 0.74
C CYS A 139 4.26 10.75 1.76
N LEU A 140 5.23 10.99 2.65
CA LEU A 140 5.57 10.05 3.71
C LEU A 140 4.39 9.81 4.66
N GLN A 141 3.69 10.86 5.06
CA GLN A 141 2.52 10.75 5.94
C GLN A 141 1.39 9.96 5.28
N GLU A 142 1.12 10.15 3.99
CA GLU A 142 0.10 9.39 3.27
C GLU A 142 0.45 7.89 3.17
N LEU A 143 1.73 7.53 2.97
CA LEU A 143 2.16 6.13 2.99
C LEU A 143 2.01 5.48 4.37
N VAL A 144 2.22 6.25 5.44
CA VAL A 144 1.98 5.80 6.82
C VAL A 144 0.49 5.64 7.08
N ASP A 145 -0.32 6.60 6.67
CA ASP A 145 -1.77 6.60 6.85
C ASP A 145 -2.40 5.38 6.14
N ARG A 146 -1.90 5.03 4.95
CA ARG A 146 -2.27 3.82 4.21
C ARG A 146 -1.69 2.51 4.77
N CYS A 147 -0.97 2.57 5.89
CA CYS A 147 -0.31 1.43 6.55
C CYS A 147 0.70 0.66 5.70
N LEU A 148 1.32 1.33 4.73
CA LEU A 148 2.36 0.74 3.87
C LEU A 148 3.76 0.99 4.42
N VAL A 149 3.88 1.97 5.30
CA VAL A 149 5.11 2.38 5.97
C VAL A 149 4.86 2.47 7.47
N LEU A 150 5.73 1.87 8.27
CA LEU A 150 5.67 1.89 9.72
C LEU A 150 6.60 2.96 10.29
N ILE A 151 6.08 3.79 11.20
CA ILE A 151 6.90 4.74 11.94
C ILE A 151 7.78 3.97 12.94
N SER A 152 9.09 4.19 12.89
CA SER A 152 10.05 3.61 13.84
C SER A 152 10.40 4.57 14.97
N LYS A 153 10.60 5.85 14.64
CA LYS A 153 10.86 6.90 15.65
C LYS A 153 10.14 8.19 15.29
N LYS A 154 9.65 8.90 16.31
CA LYS A 154 9.14 10.26 16.23
C LYS A 154 10.09 11.24 16.93
N SER A 155 9.92 12.53 16.66
CA SER A 155 10.55 13.60 17.43
C SER A 155 10.03 13.62 18.88
N ARG A 156 10.73 14.34 19.76
CA ARG A 156 10.40 14.40 21.20
C ARG A 156 9.00 14.97 21.47
N ASP A 157 8.55 15.89 20.63
CA ASP A 157 7.21 16.49 20.64
C ASP A 157 6.15 15.63 19.91
N GLY A 158 6.55 14.50 19.32
CA GLY A 158 5.64 13.56 18.65
C GLY A 158 5.14 14.01 17.27
N THR A 159 5.55 15.18 16.79
CA THR A 159 5.01 15.81 15.57
C THR A 159 5.64 15.29 14.28
N LYS A 160 6.96 15.00 14.29
CA LYS A 160 7.72 14.65 13.08
C LYS A 160 8.17 13.21 13.07
N ILE A 161 8.03 12.56 11.92
CA ILE A 161 8.61 11.24 11.67
C ILE A 161 10.13 11.38 11.57
N ARG A 162 10.87 10.70 12.44
CA ARG A 162 12.34 10.70 12.43
C ARG A 162 12.90 9.55 11.62
N SER A 163 12.23 8.42 11.67
CA SER A 163 12.57 7.24 10.89
C SER A 163 11.35 6.34 10.68
N CYS A 164 11.41 5.57 9.61
CA CYS A 164 10.37 4.65 9.21
C CYS A 164 10.97 3.37 8.62
N LYS A 165 10.11 2.37 8.43
CA LYS A 165 10.44 1.11 7.76
C LYS A 165 9.30 0.70 6.85
N TYR A 166 9.60 -0.02 5.78
CA TYR A 166 8.57 -0.59 4.90
C TYR A 166 7.78 -1.67 5.65
N HIS A 167 6.48 -1.77 5.42
CA HIS A 167 5.66 -2.79 6.08
C HIS A 167 5.82 -4.16 5.40
N GLU A 168 6.26 -5.17 6.16
CA GLU A 168 6.50 -6.55 5.68
C GLU A 168 5.24 -7.29 5.16
N LEU A 169 4.02 -6.82 5.48
CA LEU A 169 2.76 -7.43 5.03
C LEU A 169 2.54 -7.32 3.52
N ASN A 170 3.29 -6.46 2.84
CA ASN A 170 3.25 -6.30 1.39
C ASN A 170 4.18 -7.27 0.64
N ARG A 171 4.93 -8.10 1.37
CA ARG A 171 5.94 -9.00 0.79
C ARG A 171 5.43 -10.44 0.87
N GLY A 172 4.88 -10.93 -0.24
CA GLY A 172 4.42 -12.32 -0.35
C GLY A 172 5.51 -13.35 0.04
N PRO A 173 5.10 -14.56 0.49
CA PRO A 173 5.99 -15.52 1.15
C PRO A 173 7.18 -15.95 0.29
N GLY A 174 8.28 -16.24 0.98
CA GLY A 174 9.64 -16.42 0.47
C GLY A 174 9.81 -17.32 -0.75
N ARG A 175 10.72 -16.90 -1.64
CA ARG A 175 11.43 -17.76 -2.59
C ARG A 175 12.85 -17.23 -2.75
N ASP A 176 13.78 -18.02 -2.24
CA ASP A 176 15.22 -18.16 -2.50
C ASP A 176 16.10 -16.90 -2.63
N GLU A 177 17.18 -16.92 -1.84
CA GLU A 177 18.20 -15.88 -1.68
C GLU A 177 19.01 -15.52 -2.94
N HIS A 178 18.75 -16.17 -4.08
CA HIS A 178 19.44 -15.93 -5.36
C HIS A 178 18.64 -15.09 -6.38
N SER A 179 17.39 -14.71 -6.06
CA SER A 179 16.57 -13.79 -6.87
C SER A 179 16.39 -12.43 -6.18
N ARG A 180 17.47 -11.91 -5.58
CA ARG A 180 17.43 -10.70 -4.72
C ARG A 180 17.54 -9.36 -5.46
N THR A 181 17.66 -9.36 -6.79
CA THR A 181 17.72 -8.13 -7.61
C THR A 181 16.48 -7.86 -8.46
N VAL A 182 15.46 -8.72 -8.42
CA VAL A 182 14.26 -8.59 -9.27
C VAL A 182 12.99 -8.22 -8.48
N LYS A 183 13.02 -8.21 -7.14
CA LYS A 183 11.81 -8.04 -6.31
C LYS A 183 11.45 -6.62 -5.86
N ALA A 184 12.03 -5.59 -6.51
CA ALA A 184 11.29 -4.34 -6.71
C ALA A 184 10.01 -4.56 -7.56
N ARG A 185 9.88 -5.74 -8.21
CA ARG A 185 8.67 -6.19 -8.91
C ARG A 185 7.60 -6.80 -8.00
N GLY A 186 7.75 -6.84 -6.67
CA GLY A 186 6.67 -7.29 -5.77
C GLY A 186 5.42 -6.40 -5.87
N ALA A 187 5.61 -5.11 -6.10
CA ALA A 187 4.53 -4.18 -6.42
C ALA A 187 3.87 -4.46 -7.80
N LEU A 188 4.51 -5.22 -8.70
CA LEU A 188 3.89 -5.69 -9.95
C LEU A 188 2.99 -6.92 -9.75
N CYS A 189 3.11 -7.70 -8.67
CA CYS A 189 2.21 -8.84 -8.47
C CYS A 189 0.79 -8.42 -8.07
N LEU A 190 0.57 -7.17 -7.66
CA LEU A 190 -0.75 -6.62 -7.39
C LEU A 190 -1.51 -6.19 -8.66
N SER A 191 -0.82 -5.99 -9.80
CA SER A 191 -1.45 -5.59 -11.07
C SER A 191 -1.81 -6.76 -11.99
N ASP A 192 -1.24 -7.95 -11.81
CA ASP A 192 -1.41 -9.06 -12.77
C ASP A 192 -2.61 -9.99 -12.48
N ARG A 193 -3.32 -9.82 -11.36
CA ARG A 193 -4.55 -10.59 -11.06
C ARG A 193 -5.84 -9.83 -11.35
N GLY A 194 -5.79 -8.79 -12.17
CA GLY A 194 -6.94 -7.92 -12.48
C GLY A 194 -7.41 -7.91 -13.94
N VAL A 195 -6.77 -8.64 -14.86
CA VAL A 195 -7.19 -8.67 -16.27
C VAL A 195 -7.10 -10.09 -16.85
N SER A 196 -7.99 -10.98 -16.42
CA SER A 196 -8.31 -12.17 -17.22
C SER A 196 -9.54 -11.87 -18.07
N GLY A 197 -9.29 -11.20 -19.18
CA GLY A 197 -10.29 -10.91 -20.20
C GLY A 197 -9.60 -10.51 -21.49
N LEU A 198 -9.36 -11.52 -22.35
CA LEU A 198 -9.21 -11.48 -23.82
C LEU A 198 -7.94 -12.20 -24.34
N HIS A 199 -8.23 -13.37 -24.91
CA HIS A 199 -7.56 -14.05 -26.02
C HIS A 199 -6.07 -14.39 -25.90
N GLY A 200 -5.83 -15.70 -25.85
CA GLY A 200 -4.51 -16.29 -25.83
C GLY A 200 -3.66 -15.99 -27.06
N SER A 201 -2.35 -15.97 -26.83
CA SER A 201 -1.35 -16.22 -27.84
C SER A 201 -0.15 -16.90 -27.19
N LYS A 202 0.14 -18.10 -27.68
CA LYS A 202 1.21 -19.00 -27.24
C LYS A 202 2.57 -18.29 -27.32
N CYS A 203 3.32 -18.26 -26.22
CA CYS A 203 4.76 -18.00 -26.27
C CYS A 203 5.46 -19.29 -26.74
N SER A 204 5.99 -19.27 -27.96
CA SER A 204 6.87 -20.29 -28.49
C SER A 204 8.28 -20.14 -27.90
N SER A 205 8.78 -21.22 -27.32
CA SER A 205 10.14 -21.35 -26.82
C SER A 205 11.15 -21.23 -27.96
N ARG A 206 12.20 -20.40 -27.80
CA ARG A 206 13.46 -20.56 -28.54
C ARG A 206 14.56 -21.05 -27.58
N PRO A 207 15.43 -21.98 -28.00
CA PRO A 207 16.40 -22.61 -27.11
C PRO A 207 17.63 -21.71 -26.90
N GLY A 208 18.22 -21.80 -25.70
CA GLY A 208 19.47 -21.13 -25.36
C GLY A 208 20.69 -21.70 -26.10
N PRO A 209 21.80 -20.96 -26.17
CA PRO A 209 23.00 -21.41 -26.84
C PRO A 209 23.70 -22.50 -25.99
N GLY A 210 23.85 -23.69 -26.59
CA GLY A 210 24.57 -24.80 -25.98
C GLY A 210 26.06 -24.53 -25.88
N SER A 211 26.63 -24.79 -24.69
CA SER A 211 28.07 -24.92 -24.53
C SER A 211 28.51 -26.28 -25.07
N GLY A 212 29.21 -26.29 -26.21
CA GLY A 212 29.99 -27.45 -26.65
C GLY A 212 31.44 -27.26 -26.24
N ARG A 213 31.88 -27.98 -25.20
CA ARG A 213 33.25 -28.50 -25.16
C ARG A 213 33.28 -29.74 -26.03
N ASP A 214 34.33 -29.92 -26.83
CA ASP A 214 35.29 -31.02 -26.64
C ASP A 214 36.29 -31.13 -27.80
N LYS A 215 37.55 -31.32 -27.37
CA LYS A 215 38.72 -31.92 -28.05
C LYS A 215 39.48 -31.11 -29.09
#